data_AF-A0A7W0SJN0-F1
#
_entry.id   AF-A0A7W0SJN0-F1
#
_cell.length_a   1.000
_cell.length_b   1.000
_cell.length_c   1.000
_cell.angle_alpha   90.00
_cell.angle_beta   90.00
_cell.angle_gamma   90.00
#
_symmetry.space_group_name_H-M   'P 1'
#
loop_
_entity.id
_entity.type
_entity.pdbx_description
1 polymer ?
#
loop_
_entity_poly.entity_id
_entity_poly.type
_entity_poly.pdbx_seq_one_letter_code
_entity_poly.pdbx_strand_id
1 'polypeptide(L)' 'MLVHSFGTTGEWFNDYEGFAALLGAEAKRDALVEARSRDGLRLYFGWVNGDGRHLTA' A
#
# COMPACT_ATOMS: atom_id res chain seq x y z
N MET A 1 2.13 -7.62 1.18
CA MET A 1 2.70 -6.64 2.12
C MET A 1 1.68 -5.53 2.34
N LEU A 2 1.31 -5.26 3.57
CA LEU A 2 0.44 -4.13 3.92
C LEU A 2 1.33 -3.04 4.51
N VAL A 3 1.26 -1.84 3.93
CA VAL A 3 1.97 -0.66 4.41
C VAL A 3 0.93 0.35 4.90
N HIS A 4 1.14 0.86 6.10
CA HIS A 4 0.23 1.81 6.72
C HIS A 4 0.97 3.12 7.00
N SER A 5 0.45 4.24 6.49
CA SER A 5 0.92 5.56 6.88
C SER A 5 0.22 6.01 8.15
N PHE A 6 1.00 6.31 9.20
CA PHE A 6 0.46 6.85 10.45
C PHE A 6 0.12 8.35 10.36
N GLY A 7 0.44 9.01 9.24
CA GLY A 7 0.08 10.40 8.95
C GLY A 7 -1.18 10.53 8.10
N THR A 8 -1.87 11.66 8.21
CA THR A 8 -3.09 11.95 7.44
C THR A 8 -2.82 12.35 5.99
N THR A 9 -1.58 12.69 5.67
CA THR A 9 -1.16 13.18 4.35
C THR A 9 -0.67 12.08 3.42
N GLY A 10 -0.55 10.84 3.90
CA GLY A 10 -0.07 9.71 3.10
C GLY A 10 1.37 9.90 2.61
N GLU A 11 2.24 10.35 3.51
CA GLU A 11 3.64 10.63 3.20
C GLU A 11 4.35 9.38 2.68
N TRP A 12 5.28 9.59 1.74
CA TRP A 12 6.14 8.56 1.13
C TRP A 12 5.40 7.52 0.27
N PHE A 13 4.15 7.81 -0.14
CA PHE A 13 3.43 6.98 -1.10
C PHE A 13 4.21 6.80 -2.42
N ASN A 14 4.93 7.81 -2.89
CA ASN A 14 5.72 7.73 -4.13
C ASN A 14 6.86 6.70 -4.02
N ASP A 15 7.52 6.60 -2.86
CA ASP A 15 8.57 5.61 -2.64
C ASP A 15 7.98 4.19 -2.59
N TYR A 16 6.82 4.04 -1.94
CA TYR A 16 6.05 2.80 -1.96
C TYR A 16 5.57 2.41 -3.36
N GLU A 17 5.13 3.37 -4.18
CA GLU A 17 4.75 3.16 -5.58
C GLU A 17 5.95 2.64 -6.39
N GLY A 18 7.12 3.26 -6.23
CA GLY A 18 8.37 2.77 -6.84
C GLY A 18 8.71 1.34 -6.42
N PHE A 19 8.57 1.01 -5.14
CA PHE A 19 8.76 -0.35 -4.65
C PHE A 19 7.76 -1.35 -5.26
N ALA A 20 6.47 -0.99 -5.32
CA ALA A 20 5.44 -1.85 -5.90
C ALA A 20 5.67 -2.10 -7.39
N ALA A 21 6.12 -1.08 -8.12
CA ALA A 21 6.45 -1.17 -9.54
C ALA A 21 7.59 -2.15 -9.82
N LEU A 22 8.63 -2.21 -8.96
CA LEU A 22 9.70 -3.21 -9.07
C LEU A 22 9.19 -4.66 -8.99
N LEU A 23 8.01 -4.86 -8.39
CA LEU A 23 7.38 -6.16 -8.21
C LEU A 23 6.20 -6.39 -9.16
N GLY A 24 6.00 -5.48 -10.14
CA GLY A 24 4.98 -5.58 -11.18
C GLY A 24 3.59 -5.14 -10.77
N ALA A 25 3.45 -4.39 -9.66
CA ALA A 25 2.19 -3.80 -9.22
C ALA A 25 2.12 -2.31 -9.54
N GLU A 26 0.93 -1.85 -9.93
CA GLU A 26 0.56 -0.43 -9.89
C GLU A 26 -0.05 -0.14 -8.51
N ALA A 27 0.68 0.60 -7.68
CA ALA A 27 0.22 0.94 -6.33
C ALA A 27 -1.01 1.86 -6.36
N LYS A 28 -1.96 1.61 -5.46
CA LYS A 28 -3.13 2.49 -5.25
C LYS A 28 -3.33 2.72 -3.75
N ARG A 29 -3.61 3.97 -3.38
CA ARG A 29 -3.97 4.31 -1.99
C ARG A 29 -5.33 3.71 -1.67
N ASP A 30 -5.45 3.23 -0.43
CA ASP A 30 -6.67 2.68 0.15
C ASP A 30 -7.28 1.54 -0.69
N ALA A 31 -6.41 0.78 -1.37
CA ALA A 31 -6.76 -0.34 -2.21
C ALA A 31 -5.76 -1.48 -2.06
N LEU A 32 -6.26 -2.71 -2.15
CA LEU A 32 -5.44 -3.89 -2.29
C LEU A 32 -5.19 -4.14 -3.78
N VAL A 33 -3.94 -4.23 -4.19
CA VAL A 33 -3.52 -4.50 -5.56
C VAL A 33 -2.77 -5.82 -5.62
N GLU A 34 -3.06 -6.63 -6.63
CA GLU A 34 -2.25 -7.80 -6.93
C GLU A 34 -0.97 -7.35 -7.60
N ALA A 35 0.15 -7.89 -7.16
CA ALA A 35 1.44 -7.73 -7.82
C ALA A 35 1.65 -8.91 -8.77
N ARG A 36 2.74 -9.65 -8.59
CA ARG A 36 3.02 -10.87 -9.32
C ARG A 36 2.65 -12.12 -8.53
N SER A 37 2.31 -13.19 -9.24
CA SER A 37 2.38 -14.53 -8.67
C SER A 37 3.80 -15.09 -8.80
N ARG A 38 4.24 -15.86 -7.80
CA ARG A 38 5.48 -16.63 -7.85
C ARG A 38 5.22 -18.01 -7.26
N ASP A 39 5.49 -19.04 -8.04
CA ASP A 39 5.34 -20.46 -7.64
C ASP A 39 3.94 -20.78 -7.09
N GLY A 40 2.90 -20.18 -7.69
CA GLY A 40 1.50 -20.34 -7.26
C GLY A 40 1.07 -19.45 -6.10
N LEU A 41 2.00 -18.74 -5.44
CA LEU A 41 1.69 -17.76 -4.41
C LEU A 41 1.37 -16.41 -5.06
N ARG A 42 0.16 -15.90 -4.82
CA ARG A 42 -0.24 -14.55 -5.25
C ARG A 42 0.21 -13.53 -4.20
N LEU A 43 0.96 -12.54 -4.63
CA LEU A 43 1.39 -11.44 -3.78
C LEU A 43 0.44 -10.27 -3.94
N TYR A 44 -0.03 -9.74 -2.82
CA TYR A 44 -0.87 -8.55 -2.77
C TYR A 44 -0.16 -7.44 -2.01
N PHE A 45 -0.29 -6.21 -2.49
CA PHE A 45 0.14 -5.01 -1.79
C PHE A 45 -1.03 -4.12 -1.45
N GLY A 46 -0.95 -3.44 -0.31
CA GLY A 46 -1.95 -2.46 0.08
C GLY A 46 -1.26 -1.31 0.78
N TRP A 47 -1.66 -0.09 0.41
CA TRP A 47 -1.34 1.11 1.15
C TRP A 47 -2.61 1.62 1.81
N VAL A 48 -2.56 1.86 3.10
CA VAL A 48 -3.69 2.39 3.86
C VAL A 48 -3.26 3.66 4.58
N ASN A 49 -4.13 4.66 4.55
CA ASN A 49 -3.98 5.89 5.32
C ASN A 49 -4.85 5.84 6.58
N GLY A 50 -4.33 6.38 7.68
CA GLY A 50 -5.11 6.54 8.90
C GLY A 50 -6.31 7.47 8.69
N ASP A 51 -7.48 7.06 9.17
CA ASP A 51 -8.68 7.90 9.16
C ASP A 51 -8.68 8.84 10.36
N GLY A 52 -8.75 10.14 10.10
CA GLY A 52 -8.80 11.18 11.14
C GLY A 52 -9.96 11.02 12.13
N ARG A 53 -11.06 10.37 11.73
CA ARG A 53 -12.22 10.07 12.60
C ARG A 53 -11.87 9.15 13.77
N HIS A 54 -10.76 8.43 13.69
CA HIS A 54 -10.31 7.50 14.74
C HIS A 54 -9.16 8.08 15.58
N LEU A 55 -8.80 9.36 15.40
CA LEU A 55 -7.72 10.02 16.15
C LEU A 55 -8.17 10.70 17.46
N THR A 56 -9.47 10.73 17.74
CA THR A 56 -10.02 11.22 19.03
C THR A 56 -10.60 10.05 19.83
N ALA A 57 -10.12 9.93 21.07
CA ALA A 57 -10.55 8.93 22.06
C ALA A 57 -11.85 9.35 22.77
#